data_AF-A0A2W6AUD5-F1
#
_entry.id   AF-A0A2W6AUD5-F1
#
_cell.length_a   1.000
_cell.length_b   1.000
_cell.length_c   1.000
_cell.angle_alpha   90.00
_cell.angle_beta   90.00
_cell.angle_gamma   90.00
#
_symmetry.space_group_name_H-M   'P 1'
#
loop_
_entity.id
_entity.type
_entity.pdbx_description
1 polymer ?
#
loop_
_entity_poly.entity_id
_entity_poly.type
_entity_poly.pdbx_seq_one_letter_code
_entity_poly.pdbx_strand_id
1 'polypeptide(L)'
;MAVVVDLAVLVSVCESADEIAGAHVEIDERVTWVGPGTACLLCRGRLDAALAYAENLDPDARKALAGEGYVAAAATPQPAVATLTTLAAAMAATEFLLRLSGIGSTEATEMLLRPHVGDLRRNRISQRPGCFCSDPAYLARGQRDPYLDLMWPTPPFGERS
;
A
#
# COMPACT_ATOMS: atom_id res chain seq x y z
N MET A 1 6.57 20.04 -6.00
CA MET A 1 6.43 18.64 -6.45
C MET A 1 5.78 17.87 -5.30
N ALA A 2 4.50 17.50 -5.43
CA ALA A 2 3.82 16.74 -4.38
C ALA A 2 4.28 15.29 -4.45
N VAL A 3 4.74 14.76 -3.32
CA VAL A 3 5.18 13.38 -3.19
C VAL A 3 4.39 12.73 -2.07
N VAL A 4 3.92 11.51 -2.31
CA VAL A 4 3.23 10.69 -1.32
C VAL A 4 4.21 9.63 -0.82
N VAL A 5 4.29 9.49 0.49
CA VAL A 5 5.00 8.39 1.14
C VAL A 5 3.97 7.38 1.60
N ASP A 6 3.98 6.21 0.98
CA ASP A 6 3.23 5.03 1.41
C ASP A 6 4.04 4.28 2.46
N LEU A 7 3.38 3.73 3.47
CA LEU A 7 4.01 2.85 4.44
C LEU A 7 3.08 1.68 4.76
N ALA A 8 3.67 0.53 5.06
CA ALA A 8 2.93 -0.66 5.43
C ALA A 8 3.67 -1.48 6.48
N VAL A 9 2.91 -2.19 7.30
CA VAL A 9 3.39 -3.20 8.25
C VAL A 9 2.65 -4.49 7.95
N LEU A 10 3.37 -5.59 7.82
CA LEU A 10 2.84 -6.93 7.66
C LEU A 10 3.43 -7.81 8.77
N VAL A 11 2.54 -8.49 9.50
CA VAL A 11 2.91 -9.48 10.49
C VAL A 11 2.38 -10.83 9.99
N SER A 12 3.29 -11.77 9.81
CA SER A 12 3.00 -13.11 9.29
C SER A 12 3.36 -14.14 10.34
N VAL A 13 2.48 -15.12 10.55
CA VAL A 13 2.83 -16.34 11.30
C VAL A 13 3.24 -17.38 10.27
N CYS A 14 4.48 -17.82 10.36
CA CYS A 14 5.08 -18.80 9.46
C CYS A 14 5.21 -20.13 10.19
N GLU A 15 4.83 -21.22 9.53
CA GLU A 15 5.10 -22.57 10.02
C GLU A 15 6.50 -22.98 9.58
N SER A 16 7.29 -23.52 10.50
CA SER A 16 8.58 -24.10 10.15
C SER A 16 8.40 -25.49 9.54
N ALA A 17 9.15 -25.79 8.48
CA ALA A 17 9.27 -27.14 7.95
C ALA A 17 10.03 -28.08 8.90
N ASP A 18 10.79 -27.52 9.84
CA ASP A 18 11.42 -28.27 10.93
C ASP A 18 10.38 -28.54 12.03
N GLU A 19 10.07 -29.83 12.26
CA GLU A 19 9.12 -30.28 13.29
C GLU A 19 9.48 -29.78 14.71
N ILE A 20 10.74 -29.43 14.95
CA ILE A 20 11.25 -28.95 16.23
C ILE A 20 11.08 -27.43 16.40
N ALA A 21 11.10 -26.66 15.31
CA ALA A 21 11.19 -25.19 15.37
C ALA A 21 9.84 -24.49 15.57
N GLY A 22 8.72 -25.21 15.42
CA GLY A 22 7.38 -24.67 15.63
C GLY A 22 7.03 -23.51 14.69
N ALA A 23 5.96 -22.78 15.00
CA ALA A 23 5.59 -21.57 14.27
C ALA A 23 6.40 -20.36 14.75
N HIS A 24 6.87 -19.52 13.82
CA HIS A 24 7.56 -18.26 14.10
C HIS A 24 6.81 -17.06 13.52
N VAL A 25 7.16 -15.86 13.96
CA VAL A 25 6.56 -14.61 13.48
C VAL A 25 7.57 -13.86 12.61
N GLU A 26 7.14 -13.48 11.42
CA GLU A 26 7.86 -12.57 10.54
C GLU A 26 7.20 -11.20 10.54
N ILE A 27 8.03 -10.16 10.55
CA ILE A 27 7.61 -8.77 10.53
C ILE A 27 8.26 -8.10 9.33
N ASP A 28 7.46 -7.62 8.39
CA ASP A 28 7.88 -6.87 7.23
C ASP A 28 7.28 -5.46 7.27
N GLU A 29 8.14 -4.45 7.23
CA GLU A 29 7.76 -3.06 7.12
C GLU A 29 8.22 -2.51 5.77
N ARG A 30 7.45 -1.58 5.21
CA ARG A 30 7.76 -0.95 3.93
C ARG A 30 7.56 0.54 4.03
N VAL A 31 8.45 1.28 3.37
CA VAL A 31 8.28 2.71 3.05
C VAL A 31 8.46 2.87 1.55
N THR A 32 7.48 3.44 0.85
CA THR A 32 7.50 3.61 -0.61
C THR A 32 7.29 5.07 -0.98
N TRP A 33 8.13 5.55 -1.89
CA TRP A 33 8.04 6.89 -2.47
C TRP A 33 7.27 6.87 -3.78
N VAL A 34 6.12 7.54 -3.78
CA VAL A 34 5.23 7.65 -4.94
C VAL A 34 5.18 9.10 -5.42
N GLY A 35 5.72 9.34 -6.62
CA GLY A 35 5.74 10.65 -7.24
C GLY A 35 6.08 10.58 -8.74
N PRO A 36 6.19 11.72 -9.41
CA PRO A 36 6.56 11.78 -10.82
C PRO A 36 7.86 11.00 -11.09
N GLY A 37 7.86 10.14 -12.11
CA GLY A 37 9.01 9.33 -12.49
C GLY A 37 9.28 8.09 -11.61
N THR A 38 8.43 7.79 -10.61
CA THR A 38 8.54 6.56 -9.80
C THR A 38 7.37 5.60 -10.07
N ALA A 39 7.61 4.30 -9.88
CA ALA A 39 6.56 3.29 -9.97
C ALA A 39 5.49 3.50 -8.87
N CYS A 40 4.22 3.56 -9.27
CA CYS A 40 3.09 3.61 -8.35
C CYS A 40 2.87 2.25 -7.63
N LEU A 41 1.96 2.23 -6.65
CA LEU A 41 1.65 1.02 -5.87
C LEU A 41 1.13 -0.13 -6.74
N LEU A 42 0.41 0.16 -7.84
CA LEU A 42 -0.04 -0.86 -8.79
C LEU A 42 1.11 -1.45 -9.61
N CYS A 43 2.04 -0.61 -10.10
CA CYS A 43 3.24 -1.10 -10.79
C CYS A 43 4.09 -2.01 -9.90
N ARG A 44 4.02 -1.82 -8.58
CA ARG A 44 4.75 -2.59 -7.57
C ARG A 44 3.97 -3.80 -7.03
N GLY A 45 2.72 -3.99 -7.45
CA GLY A 45 1.85 -5.03 -6.89
C GLY A 45 1.57 -4.86 -5.38
N ARG A 46 1.57 -3.62 -4.87
CA ARG A 46 1.27 -3.31 -3.46
C ARG A 46 -0.20 -2.96 -3.22
N LEU A 47 -0.94 -2.71 -4.30
CA LEU A 47 -2.36 -2.41 -4.27
C LEU A 47 -3.08 -3.39 -5.20
N ASP A 48 -4.14 -4.01 -4.68
CA ASP A 48 -5.11 -4.75 -5.49
C ASP A 48 -6.34 -3.86 -5.69
N ALA A 49 -6.62 -3.50 -6.94
CA ALA A 49 -7.73 -2.61 -7.27
C ALA A 49 -9.10 -3.27 -7.02
N ALA A 50 -9.20 -4.59 -7.16
CA ALA A 50 -10.44 -5.33 -6.91
C ALA A 50 -10.73 -5.39 -5.41
N LEU A 51 -9.70 -5.66 -4.59
CA LEU A 51 -9.84 -5.63 -3.13
C LEU A 51 -10.17 -4.24 -2.62
N ALA A 52 -9.44 -3.21 -3.08
CA ALA A 52 -9.71 -1.82 -2.70
C ALA A 52 -11.13 -1.38 -3.06
N TYR A 53 -11.66 -1.85 -4.20
CA TYR A 53 -13.06 -1.64 -4.56
C TYR A 53 -14.00 -2.32 -3.58
N ALA A 54 -13.75 -3.59 -3.25
CA ALA A 54 -14.58 -4.36 -2.34
C ALA A 54 -14.64 -3.77 -0.91
N GLU A 55 -13.53 -3.22 -0.42
CA GLU A 55 -13.47 -2.54 0.89
C GLU A 55 -14.33 -1.28 0.95
N ASN A 56 -14.52 -0.62 -0.19
CA ASN A 56 -15.32 0.60 -0.31
C ASN A 56 -16.82 0.36 -0.53
N LEU A 57 -17.23 -0.89 -0.76
CA LEU A 57 -18.65 -1.24 -0.83
C LEU A 57 -19.31 -1.06 0.52
N ASP A 58 -20.60 -0.72 0.48
CA ASP A 58 -21.47 -0.80 1.66
C ASP A 58 -21.39 -2.22 2.28
N PRO A 59 -21.42 -2.36 3.62
CA PRO A 59 -21.33 -3.66 4.28
C PRO A 59 -22.30 -4.71 3.76
N ASP A 60 -23.51 -4.33 3.37
CA ASP A 60 -24.51 -5.27 2.87
C ASP A 60 -24.26 -5.64 1.40
N ALA A 61 -23.83 -4.67 0.58
CA ALA A 61 -23.38 -4.94 -0.79
C ALA A 61 -22.13 -5.84 -0.82
N ARG A 62 -21.20 -5.65 0.12
CA ARG A 62 -20.01 -6.49 0.27
C ARG A 62 -20.36 -7.92 0.65
N LYS A 63 -21.31 -8.14 1.55
CA LYS A 63 -21.79 -9.47 1.94
C LYS A 63 -22.50 -10.18 0.78
N ALA A 64 -23.32 -9.47 0.02
CA ALA A 64 -24.01 -10.03 -1.14
C ALA A 64 -22.98 -10.53 -2.19
N LEU A 65 -22.03 -9.68 -2.57
CA LEU A 65 -20.98 -10.03 -3.53
C LEU A 65 -20.00 -11.10 -2.99
N ALA A 66 -19.75 -11.14 -1.68
CA ALA A 66 -18.98 -12.22 -1.06
C ALA A 66 -19.72 -13.56 -1.13
N GLY A 67 -21.04 -13.57 -0.93
CA GLY A 67 -21.90 -14.75 -1.10
C GLY A 67 -21.92 -15.29 -2.53
N GLU A 68 -21.67 -14.42 -3.51
CA GLU A 68 -21.56 -14.75 -4.94
C GLU A 68 -20.12 -15.08 -5.37
N GLY A 69 -19.13 -14.98 -4.46
CA GLY A 69 -17.72 -15.27 -4.73
C GLY A 69 -16.93 -14.14 -5.40
N TYR A 70 -17.52 -12.95 -5.56
CA TYR A 70 -16.88 -11.78 -6.17
C TYR A 70 -16.00 -10.97 -5.21
N VAL A 71 -16.16 -11.16 -3.90
CA VAL A 71 -15.36 -10.48 -2.87
C VAL A 71 -14.74 -11.52 -1.94
N ALA A 72 -13.42 -11.44 -1.75
CA ALA A 72 -12.72 -12.25 -0.77
C ALA A 72 -13.23 -11.91 0.65
N ALA A 73 -13.62 -12.93 1.42
CA ALA A 73 -13.93 -12.75 2.82
C ALA A 73 -12.70 -12.18 3.55
N ALA A 74 -12.90 -11.12 4.35
CA ALA A 74 -11.81 -10.41 5.03
C ALA A 74 -10.94 -11.39 5.85
N ALA A 75 -9.63 -11.30 5.64
CA ALA A 75 -8.63 -12.13 6.29
C ALA A 75 -8.54 -11.87 7.81
N THR A 76 -7.88 -12.81 8.49
CA THR A 76 -7.50 -12.82 9.90
C THR A 76 -7.08 -11.44 10.42
N PRO A 77 -7.47 -11.04 11.65
CA PRO A 77 -7.09 -9.73 12.20
C PRO A 77 -5.57 -9.55 12.17
N GLN A 78 -5.09 -8.56 11.41
CA GLN A 78 -3.69 -8.18 11.50
C GLN A 78 -3.45 -7.48 12.83
N PRO A 79 -2.51 -7.94 13.66
CA PRO A 79 -2.25 -7.33 14.95
C PRO A 79 -1.69 -5.92 14.74
N ALA A 80 -2.48 -4.90 15.11
CA ALA A 80 -2.03 -3.52 15.12
C ALA A 80 -1.12 -3.29 16.34
N VAL A 81 0.19 -3.52 16.17
CA VAL A 81 1.18 -3.27 17.21
C VAL A 81 1.67 -1.82 17.07
N ALA A 82 1.35 -0.99 18.07
CA ALA A 82 1.65 0.45 18.04
C ALA A 82 3.14 0.74 17.80
N THR A 83 4.03 -0.07 18.37
CA THR A 83 5.49 0.10 18.21
C THR A 83 5.94 -0.15 16.77
N LEU A 84 5.44 -1.19 16.10
CA LEU A 84 5.78 -1.49 14.71
C LEU A 84 5.28 -0.41 13.76
N THR A 85 4.04 0.05 13.96
CA THR A 85 3.50 1.16 13.16
C THR A 85 4.29 2.45 13.39
N THR A 86 4.68 2.72 14.63
CA THR A 86 5.50 3.90 14.98
C THR A 86 6.88 3.82 14.33
N LEU A 87 7.50 2.64 14.29
CA LEU A 87 8.79 2.43 13.63
C LEU A 87 8.67 2.72 12.13
N ALA A 88 7.70 2.10 11.44
CA ALA A 88 7.46 2.33 10.03
C ALA A 88 7.15 3.80 9.73
N ALA A 89 6.34 4.46 10.55
CA ALA A 89 6.01 5.89 10.43
C ALA A 89 7.23 6.79 10.64
N ALA A 90 8.06 6.52 11.65
CA ALA A 90 9.28 7.27 11.91
C ALA A 90 10.29 7.13 10.76
N MET A 91 10.43 5.92 10.21
CA MET A 91 11.24 5.66 9.02
C MET A 91 10.71 6.43 7.80
N ALA A 92 9.40 6.40 7.56
CA ALA A 92 8.74 7.12 6.48
C ALA A 92 8.95 8.64 6.58
N ALA A 93 8.74 9.21 7.77
CA ALA A 93 8.94 10.63 8.04
C ALA A 93 10.41 11.05 7.91
N THR A 94 11.34 10.22 8.38
CA THR A 94 12.77 10.48 8.24
C THR A 94 13.18 10.49 6.77
N GLU A 95 12.77 9.49 6.00
CA GLU A 95 13.05 9.43 4.58
C GLU A 95 12.41 10.62 3.83
N PHE A 96 11.17 11.00 4.20
CA PHE A 96 10.51 12.23 3.74
C PHE A 96 11.41 13.46 3.91
N LEU A 97 11.86 13.71 5.14
CA LEU A 97 12.68 14.87 5.47
C LEU A 97 14.06 14.84 4.80
N LEU A 98 14.70 13.67 4.73
CA LEU A 98 16.00 13.52 4.08
C LEU A 98 15.93 13.89 2.60
N ARG A 99 14.91 13.42 1.87
CA ARG A 99 14.77 13.79 0.45
C ARG A 99 14.28 15.21 0.25
N LEU A 100 13.38 15.70 1.10
CA LEU A 100 12.89 17.07 1.05
C LEU A 100 14.03 18.08 1.25
N SER A 101 14.97 17.77 2.15
CA SER A 101 16.17 18.57 2.41
C SER A 101 17.29 18.37 1.38
N GLY A 102 17.16 17.41 0.46
CA GLY A 102 18.20 17.08 -0.53
C GLY A 102 19.39 16.30 0.02
N ILE A 103 19.32 15.81 1.27
CA ILE A 103 20.36 15.00 1.92
C ILE A 103 20.22 13.52 1.53
N GLY A 104 18.99 13.05 1.37
CA GLY A 104 18.68 11.65 1.07
C GLY A 104 18.84 11.30 -0.41
N SER A 105 19.31 10.09 -0.69
CA SER A 105 19.38 9.54 -2.04
C SER A 105 17.98 9.37 -2.66
N THR A 106 17.88 9.66 -3.95
CA THR A 106 16.65 9.45 -4.75
C THR A 106 16.70 8.18 -5.60
N GLU A 107 17.80 7.41 -5.54
CA GLU A 107 17.99 6.20 -6.36
C GLU A 107 17.00 5.10 -5.97
N ALA A 108 16.90 4.81 -4.68
CA ALA A 108 15.88 3.90 -4.16
C ALA A 108 14.54 4.62 -4.11
N THR A 109 13.46 3.88 -4.28
CA THR A 109 12.09 4.41 -4.17
C THR A 109 11.21 3.55 -3.28
N GLU A 110 11.78 2.51 -2.67
CA GLU A 110 11.18 1.65 -1.68
C GLU A 110 12.26 1.18 -0.70
N MET A 111 11.91 1.15 0.58
CA MET A 111 12.70 0.57 1.65
C MET A 111 11.89 -0.58 2.25
N LEU A 112 12.52 -1.73 2.42
CA LEU A 112 11.95 -2.93 3.05
C LEU A 112 12.73 -3.20 4.32
N LEU A 113 12.05 -3.21 5.46
CA LEU A 113 12.65 -3.40 6.77
C LEU A 113 12.07 -4.67 7.39
N ARG A 114 12.95 -5.55 7.84
CA ARG A 114 12.60 -6.75 8.60
C ARG A 114 13.22 -6.64 9.99
N PRO A 115 12.53 -5.97 10.94
CA PRO A 115 13.13 -5.61 12.22
C PRO A 115 13.46 -6.85 13.06
N HIS A 116 12.70 -7.93 12.91
CA HIS A 116 12.90 -9.21 13.61
C HIS A 116 14.24 -9.90 13.29
N VAL A 117 14.87 -9.58 12.15
CA VAL A 117 16.19 -10.09 11.75
C VAL A 117 17.21 -8.98 11.48
N GLY A 118 16.85 -7.72 11.75
CA GLY A 118 17.72 -6.56 11.53
C GLY A 118 18.08 -6.29 10.06
N ASP A 119 17.26 -6.70 9.09
CA ASP A 119 17.54 -6.53 7.66
C ASP A 119 16.85 -5.27 7.10
N LEU A 120 17.60 -4.44 6.38
CA LEU A 120 17.08 -3.28 5.67
C LEU A 120 17.54 -3.31 4.22
N ARG A 121 16.60 -3.34 3.30
CA ARG A 121 16.85 -3.35 1.86
C ARG A 121 16.30 -2.09 1.21
N ARG A 122 17.01 -1.60 0.20
CA ARG A 122 16.58 -0.49 -0.66
C ARG A 122 16.32 -1.01 -2.05
N ASN A 123 15.19 -0.64 -2.63
CA ASN A 123 14.73 -1.15 -3.91
C ASN A 123 14.27 -0.01 -4.83
N ARG A 124 14.35 -0.25 -6.14
CA ARG A 124 13.77 0.59 -7.18
C ARG A 124 13.13 -0.30 -8.23
N ILE A 125 11.89 0.04 -8.59
CA ILE A 125 11.18 -0.57 -9.70
C ILE A 125 10.83 0.55 -10.68
N SER A 126 10.98 0.27 -11.98
CA SER A 126 10.58 1.17 -13.05
C SER A 126 9.07 1.14 -13.25
N GLN A 127 8.53 2.24 -13.79
CA GLN A 127 7.12 2.29 -14.16
C GLN A 127 6.84 1.25 -15.25
N ARG A 128 5.74 0.52 -15.12
CA ARG A 128 5.31 -0.43 -16.15
C ARG A 128 4.84 0.36 -17.39
N PRO A 129 5.28 0.00 -18.61
CA PRO A 129 4.79 0.63 -19.83
C PRO A 129 3.26 0.60 -19.91
N GLY A 130 2.65 1.73 -20.28
CA GLY A 130 1.19 1.85 -20.41
C GLY A 130 0.42 1.99 -19.08
N CYS A 131 1.10 1.99 -17.93
CA CYS A 131 0.45 2.35 -16.68
C CYS A 131 0.23 3.87 -16.60
N PHE A 132 -0.90 4.33 -16.06
CA PHE A 132 -1.19 5.76 -15.92
C PHE A 132 -0.09 6.55 -15.20
N CYS A 133 0.67 5.94 -14.27
CA CYS A 133 1.74 6.64 -13.58
C CYS A 133 2.90 7.03 -14.52
N SER A 134 3.06 6.33 -15.65
CA SER A 134 4.06 6.62 -16.69
C SER A 134 3.64 7.74 -17.64
N ASP A 135 2.38 8.17 -17.59
CA ASP A 135 1.87 9.25 -18.41
C ASP A 135 1.70 10.53 -17.57
N PRO A 136 2.48 11.60 -17.85
CA PRO A 136 2.39 12.87 -17.15
C PRO A 136 0.98 13.48 -17.13
N ALA A 137 0.13 13.17 -18.11
CA ALA A 137 -1.24 13.66 -18.16
C ALA A 137 -2.10 13.18 -16.99
N TYR A 138 -1.73 12.06 -16.34
CA TYR A 138 -2.46 11.47 -15.21
C TYR A 138 -1.86 11.81 -13.85
N LEU A 139 -0.76 12.56 -13.80
CA LEU A 139 -0.16 13.01 -12.55
C LEU A 139 -1.03 14.08 -11.87
N ALA A 140 -1.00 14.11 -10.53
CA ALA A 140 -1.70 15.09 -9.70
C ALA A 140 -3.24 15.14 -9.89
N ARG A 141 -3.86 14.07 -10.40
CA ARG A 141 -5.32 13.95 -10.54
C ARG A 141 -6.06 13.47 -9.27
N GLY A 142 -5.36 13.37 -8.13
CA GLY A 142 -5.95 12.87 -6.88
C GLY A 142 -7.06 13.73 -6.28
N GLN A 143 -7.29 14.94 -6.83
CA GLN A 143 -8.36 15.87 -6.45
C GLN A 143 -9.38 16.03 -7.60
N ARG A 144 -9.78 14.90 -8.22
CA ARG A 144 -10.86 14.86 -9.22
C ARG A 144 -11.93 13.89 -8.77
N ASP A 145 -13.17 14.19 -9.12
CA ASP A 145 -14.32 13.33 -8.89
C ASP A 145 -14.77 12.74 -10.24
N PRO A 146 -14.74 11.41 -10.45
CA PRO A 146 -14.33 10.36 -9.51
C PRO A 146 -12.81 10.23 -9.35
N TYR A 147 -12.36 9.72 -8.20
CA TYR A 147 -10.94 9.55 -7.87
C TYR A 147 -10.19 8.74 -8.95
N LEU A 148 -9.12 9.32 -9.51
CA LEU A 148 -8.28 8.74 -10.57
C LEU A 148 -9.02 8.38 -11.88
N ASP A 149 -10.19 8.97 -12.15
CA ASP A 149 -11.04 8.59 -13.28
C ASP A 149 -11.44 7.09 -13.28
N LEU A 150 -11.22 6.39 -12.15
CA LEU A 150 -11.72 5.05 -11.91
C LEU A 150 -13.20 5.22 -11.56
N MET A 151 -14.10 4.60 -12.34
CA MET A 151 -15.53 4.69 -12.06
C MET A 151 -15.82 4.06 -10.71
N TRP A 152 -15.92 4.91 -9.69
CA TRP A 152 -16.73 4.60 -8.53
C TRP A 152 -18.18 4.49 -9.00
N PRO A 153 -18.92 3.42 -8.69
CA PRO A 153 -20.36 3.49 -8.78
C PRO A 153 -20.77 4.57 -7.77
N THR A 154 -21.22 5.70 -8.28
CA THR A 154 -21.94 6.68 -7.47
C THR A 154 -23.02 5.91 -6.72
N PRO A 155 -23.00 5.88 -5.37
CA PRO A 155 -24.08 5.24 -4.64
C PRO A 155 -25.40 5.94 -5.01
N PRO A 156 -26.50 5.21 -5.21
CA PRO A 156 -27.77 5.76 -5.71
C PRO A 156 -28.56 6.55 -4.65
N PHE A 157 -27.87 7.33 -3.80
CA PHE A 157 -28.46 8.24 -2.83
C PHE A 157 -27.89 9.62 -3.14
N GLY A 158 -28.57 10.49 -3.88
CA GLY A 158 -29.91 10.97 -3.58
C GLY A 158 -29.75 12.35 -2.94
N GLU A 159 -29.66 13.39 -3.78
CA GLU A 159 -29.84 14.77 -3.35
C GLU A 159 -31.16 14.85 -2.58
N ARG A 160 -31.08 15.13 -1.28
CA ARG A 160 -32.20 15.69 -0.54
C ARG A 160 -31.72 16.97 0.13
N SER A 161 -32.28 18.05 -0.41
CA SER A 161 -32.43 19.42 0.09
C SER A 161 -31.17 20.18 0.51
#